data_AF-A0A1F7WWU8-F1
#
_entry.id   AF-A0A1F7WWU8-F1
#
_cell.length_a   1.000
_cell.length_b   1.000
_cell.length_c   1.000
_cell.angle_alpha   90.00
_cell.angle_beta   90.00
_cell.angle_gamma   90.00
#
_symmetry.space_group_name_H-M   'P 1'
#
loop_
_entity.id
_entity.type
_entity.pdbx_description
1 polymer ?
#
loop_
_entity_poly.entity_id
_entity_poly.type
_entity_poly.pdbx_seq_one_letter_code
_entity_poly.pdbx_strand_id
1 'polypeptide(L)'
;MQQLVEVPIGSTFNSPIGQTVGLGNLVSIILSNALLLAGVLMVFFLVVGGIGVISGAGEDNPEKAGKGRQAVTFAFMGFLVIFAAYWIIQVIEQVTGVEIFNPGF
;
A
#
# COMPACT_ATOMS: atom_id res chain seq x y z
N MET A 1 -36.62 13.36 41.24
CA MET A 1 -35.32 13.55 40.55
C MET A 1 -35.02 12.27 39.80
N GLN A 2 -35.45 12.18 38.54
CA GLN A 2 -35.14 11.05 37.67
C GLN A 2 -33.79 11.36 37.02
N GLN A 3 -32.75 10.65 37.45
CA GLN A 3 -31.47 10.68 36.74
C GLN A 3 -31.75 10.16 35.33
N LEU A 4 -31.48 11.00 34.33
CA LEU A 4 -31.38 10.58 32.95
C LEU A 4 -30.19 9.62 32.90
N VAL A 5 -30.46 8.33 33.12
CA VAL A 5 -29.49 7.27 32.86
C VAL A 5 -29.18 7.38 31.38
N GLU A 6 -27.99 7.85 31.10
CA GLU A 6 -27.39 7.89 29.78
C GLU A 6 -27.55 6.48 29.19
N VAL A 7 -28.46 6.33 28.23
CA VAL A 7 -28.56 5.08 27.48
C VAL A 7 -27.35 5.08 26.54
N PRO A 8 -26.36 4.19 26.72
CA PRO A 8 -25.16 4.19 25.91
C PRO A 8 -25.51 3.62 24.53
N ILE A 9 -25.98 4.49 23.64
CA ILE A 9 -26.50 4.12 22.32
C ILE A 9 -25.44 3.35 21.50
N GLY A 10 -24.15 3.63 21.72
CA GLY A 10 -23.05 2.92 21.07
C GLY A 10 -22.92 1.44 21.45
N SER A 11 -23.10 1.08 22.72
CA SER A 11 -22.96 -0.32 23.18
C SER A 11 -24.26 -1.13 23.09
N THR A 12 -25.42 -0.46 23.12
CA THR A 12 -26.73 -1.14 23.09
C THR A 12 -27.16 -1.53 21.67
N PHE A 13 -26.70 -0.82 20.64
CA PHE A 13 -27.16 -1.03 19.25
C PHE A 13 -26.12 -1.64 18.30
N ASN A 14 -24.87 -1.90 18.73
CA ASN A 14 -23.80 -2.49 17.89
C ASN A 14 -23.75 -1.89 16.46
N SER A 15 -23.91 -0.57 16.36
CA SER A 15 -23.97 0.13 15.08
C SER A 15 -22.65 -0.08 14.30
N PRO A 16 -22.68 -0.72 13.11
CA PRO A 16 -21.49 -0.89 12.28
C PRO A 16 -20.88 0.43 11.82
N ILE A 17 -21.71 1.46 11.66
CA ILE A 17 -21.28 2.82 11.34
C ILE A 17 -20.75 3.45 12.63
N GLY A 18 -19.41 3.52 12.74
CA GLY A 18 -18.68 3.99 13.92
C GLY A 18 -17.86 2.92 14.65
N GLN A 19 -18.15 1.62 14.47
CA GLN A 19 -17.40 0.51 15.08
C GLN A 19 -16.67 -0.39 14.09
N THR A 20 -17.22 -0.64 12.88
CA THR A 20 -16.64 -1.60 11.91
C THR A 20 -16.47 -1.05 10.49
N VAL A 21 -17.28 -0.07 10.09
CA VAL A 21 -17.22 0.58 8.76
C VAL A 21 -16.89 2.06 8.94
N GLY A 22 -15.64 2.35 9.30
CA GLY A 22 -15.10 3.71 9.41
C GLY A 22 -14.29 4.10 8.19
N LEU A 23 -14.05 5.41 8.01
CA LEU A 23 -13.14 5.92 6.97
C LEU A 23 -11.74 5.29 7.06
N GLY A 24 -11.27 5.00 8.28
CA GLY A 24 -10.02 4.29 8.51
C GLY A 24 -9.99 2.91 7.84
N ASN A 25 -11.05 2.11 7.98
CA ASN A 25 -11.12 0.77 7.39
C ASN A 25 -11.11 0.81 5.85
N LEU A 26 -11.86 1.75 5.24
CA LEU A 26 -11.84 1.93 3.79
C LEU A 26 -10.45 2.31 3.27
N VAL A 27 -9.79 3.23 3.97
CA VAL A 27 -8.42 3.65 3.64
C VAL A 27 -7.43 2.50 3.84
N SER A 28 -7.56 1.72 4.92
CA SER A 28 -6.74 0.52 5.17
C SER A 28 -6.82 -0.48 4.03
N ILE A 29 -8.04 -0.81 3.58
CA ILE A 29 -8.27 -1.75 2.48
C ILE A 29 -7.61 -1.24 1.19
N ILE A 30 -7.77 0.04 0.86
CA ILE A 30 -7.20 0.61 -0.35
C ILE A 30 -5.67 0.63 -0.27
N LEU A 31 -5.09 1.10 0.84
CA LEU A 31 -3.65 1.22 1.00
C LEU A 31 -2.96 -0.15 1.02
N SER A 32 -3.51 -1.12 1.75
CA SER A 32 -2.94 -2.48 1.83
C SER A 32 -2.92 -3.15 0.46
N ASN A 33 -4.04 -3.11 -0.27
CA ASN A 33 -4.11 -3.67 -1.63
C ASN A 33 -3.23 -2.89 -2.63
N ALA A 34 -3.14 -1.57 -2.50
CA ALA A 34 -2.29 -0.75 -3.37
C ALA A 34 -0.81 -1.08 -3.16
N LEU A 35 -0.35 -1.27 -1.92
CA LEU A 35 1.02 -1.66 -1.62
C LEU A 35 1.35 -3.07 -2.14
N LEU A 36 0.41 -4.01 -2.01
CA LEU A 36 0.57 -5.35 -2.57
C LEU A 36 0.71 -5.30 -4.09
N LEU A 37 -0.20 -4.60 -4.78
CA LEU A 37 -0.16 -4.42 -6.23
C LEU A 37 1.13 -3.71 -6.68
N ALA A 38 1.54 -2.65 -5.97
CA ALA A 38 2.76 -1.92 -6.26
C ALA A 38 4.00 -2.82 -6.12
N GLY A 39 4.04 -3.69 -5.10
CA GLY A 39 5.11 -4.67 -4.91
C GLY A 39 5.20 -5.65 -6.09
N VAL A 40 4.07 -6.20 -6.53
CA VAL A 40 4.03 -7.12 -7.69
C VAL A 40 4.48 -6.43 -8.97
N LEU A 41 3.97 -5.21 -9.24
CA LEU A 41 4.34 -4.45 -10.42
C LEU A 41 5.83 -4.08 -10.43
N MET A 42 6.39 -3.72 -9.27
CA MET A 42 7.81 -3.41 -9.13
C MET A 42 8.69 -4.60 -9.50
N VAL A 43 8.35 -5.81 -9.03
CA VAL A 43 9.07 -7.03 -9.41
C VAL A 43 8.95 -7.28 -10.92
N PHE A 44 7.76 -7.12 -11.48
CA PHE A 44 7.54 -7.29 -12.92
C PHE A 44 8.42 -6.35 -13.76
N PHE A 45 8.47 -5.06 -13.41
CA PHE A 45 9.33 -4.09 -14.10
C PHE A 45 10.82 -4.39 -13.92
N LEU A 46 11.23 -4.87 -12.75
CA LEU A 46 12.62 -5.24 -12.50
C LEU A 46 13.04 -6.43 -13.36
N VAL A 47 12.19 -7.45 -13.50
CA VAL A 47 12.46 -8.63 -14.34
C VAL A 47 12.49 -8.25 -15.82
N VAL A 48 11.44 -7.60 -16.32
CA VAL A 48 11.35 -7.21 -17.75
C VAL A 48 12.45 -6.21 -18.11
N GLY A 49 12.69 -5.22 -17.25
CA GLY A 49 13.77 -4.24 -17.43
C GLY A 49 15.14 -4.91 -17.41
N GLY A 50 15.40 -5.80 -16.45
CA GLY A 50 16.65 -6.55 -16.34
C GLY A 50 16.94 -7.40 -17.56
N ILE A 51 15.94 -8.17 -18.04
CA ILE A 51 16.07 -8.95 -19.28
C ILE A 51 16.34 -8.02 -20.46
N GLY A 52 15.68 -6.86 -20.54
CA GLY A 52 15.90 -5.87 -21.59
C GLY A 52 17.34 -5.31 -21.61
N VAL A 53 17.94 -5.08 -20.44
CA VAL A 53 19.35 -4.66 -20.33
C VAL A 53 20.29 -5.75 -20.84
N ILE A 54 20.09 -7.00 -20.39
CA ILE A 54 20.96 -8.13 -20.74
C ILE A 54 20.88 -8.45 -22.23
N SER A 55 19.66 -8.56 -22.77
CA SER A 55 19.44 -8.88 -24.19
C SER A 55 19.90 -7.76 -25.13
N GLY A 56 19.63 -6.49 -24.78
CA GLY A 56 20.09 -5.35 -25.58
C GLY A 56 21.62 -5.21 -25.64
N ALA A 57 22.33 -5.65 -24.60
CA ALA A 57 23.79 -5.67 -24.57
C ALA A 57 24.40 -6.80 -25.44
N GLY A 58 23.66 -7.90 -25.66
CA GLY A 58 24.13 -9.03 -26.47
C GLY A 58 23.83 -8.93 -27.96
N GLU A 59 22.78 -8.20 -28.35
CA GLU A 59 22.34 -8.06 -29.76
C GLU A 59 22.88 -6.80 -30.48
N ASP A 60 23.83 -6.06 -29.89
CA ASP A 60 24.25 -4.73 -30.38
C ASP A 60 23.05 -3.78 -30.65
N ASN A 61 21.99 -3.92 -29.84
CA ASN A 61 20.79 -3.08 -29.93
C ASN A 61 20.79 -2.07 -28.76
N PRO A 62 21.44 -0.90 -28.93
CA PRO A 62 21.59 0.08 -27.87
C PRO A 62 20.24 0.67 -27.41
N GLU A 63 19.20 0.63 -28.26
CA GLU A 63 17.87 1.13 -27.91
C GLU A 63 17.19 0.23 -26.86
N LYS A 64 17.24 -1.10 -27.06
CA LYS A 64 16.71 -2.08 -26.09
C LYS A 64 17.44 -1.98 -24.75
N ALA A 65 18.76 -1.86 -24.78
CA ALA A 65 19.57 -1.70 -23.57
C ALA A 65 19.23 -0.41 -22.83
N GLY A 66 19.03 0.70 -23.55
CA GLY A 66 18.61 1.98 -22.99
C GLY A 66 17.25 1.91 -22.29
N LYS A 67 16.24 1.33 -22.97
CA LYS A 67 14.90 1.12 -22.40
C LYS A 67 14.92 0.21 -21.17
N GLY A 68 15.72 -0.86 -21.20
CA GLY A 68 15.92 -1.74 -20.05
C GLY A 68 16.48 -1.01 -18.84
N ARG A 69 17.52 -0.18 -19.03
CA ARG A 69 18.14 0.60 -17.94
C ARG A 69 17.16 1.60 -17.35
N GLN A 70 16.36 2.23 -18.20
CA GLN A 70 15.31 3.15 -17.77
C GLN A 70 14.24 2.41 -16.96
N ALA A 71 13.79 1.24 -17.41
CA ALA A 71 12.83 0.41 -16.68
C ALA A 71 13.34 -0.02 -15.30
N VAL A 72 14.60 -0.45 -15.20
CA VAL A 72 15.24 -0.78 -13.91
C VAL A 72 15.33 0.45 -13.00
N THR A 73 15.65 1.61 -13.55
CA THR A 73 15.69 2.87 -12.78
C THR A 73 14.31 3.21 -12.23
N PHE A 74 13.25 3.07 -13.04
CA PHE A 74 11.88 3.29 -12.58
C PHE A 74 11.44 2.25 -11.55
N ALA A 75 11.83 0.99 -11.71
CA ALA A 75 11.56 -0.04 -10.70
C ALA A 75 12.22 0.31 -9.36
N PHE A 76 13.45 0.81 -9.38
CA PHE A 76 14.16 1.25 -8.18
C PHE A 76 13.53 2.49 -7.53
N MET A 77 13.14 3.48 -8.34
CA MET A 77 12.40 4.65 -7.85
C MET A 77 11.06 4.25 -7.23
N GLY A 78 10.34 3.33 -7.87
CA GLY A 78 9.09 2.77 -7.32
C GLY A 78 9.31 2.03 -6.01
N PHE A 79 10.39 1.25 -5.90
CA PHE A 79 10.77 0.59 -4.66
C PHE A 79 11.00 1.60 -3.53
N LEU A 80 11.73 2.70 -3.78
CA LEU A 80 11.95 3.74 -2.77
C LEU A 80 10.64 4.38 -2.29
N VAL A 81 9.68 4.59 -3.19
CA VAL A 81 8.35 5.11 -2.85
C VAL A 81 7.58 4.13 -1.97
N ILE A 82 7.53 2.84 -2.35
CA ILE A 82 6.87 1.79 -1.55
C ILE A 82 7.53 1.68 -0.17
N PHE A 83 8.86 1.69 -0.14
CA PHE A 83 9.64 1.65 1.09
C PHE A 83 9.30 2.83 2.00
N ALA A 84 9.32 4.06 1.49
CA ALA A 84 8.94 5.25 2.27
C ALA A 84 7.47 5.21 2.73
N ALA A 85 6.55 4.77 1.86
CA ALA A 85 5.14 4.63 2.17
C ALA A 85 4.89 3.67 3.34
N TYR A 86 5.61 2.55 3.40
CA TYR A 86 5.54 1.60 4.51
C TYR A 86 5.83 2.26 5.86
N TRP A 87 6.92 3.04 5.94
CA TRP A 87 7.28 3.76 7.17
C TRP A 87 6.26 4.82 7.55
N ILE A 88 5.74 5.57 6.57
CA ILE A 88 4.69 6.56 6.81
C ILE A 88 3.43 5.89 7.37
N ILE A 89 3.02 4.77 6.78
CA ILE A 89 1.83 4.03 7.22
C ILE A 89 2.03 3.48 8.63
N GLN A 90 3.18 2.92 8.96
CA GLN A 90 3.46 2.49 10.34
C GLN A 90 3.30 3.62 11.35
N VAL A 91 3.81 4.81 11.05
CA VAL A 91 3.64 5.98 11.95
C VAL A 91 2.15 6.33 12.09
N ILE A 92 1.39 6.28 11.01
CA ILE A 92 -0.06 6.54 11.04
C ILE A 92 -0.79 5.49 11.89
N GLU A 93 -0.48 4.20 11.73
CA GLU A 93 -1.08 3.12 12.55
C GLU A 93 -0.82 3.38 14.04
N GLN A 94 0.40 3.77 14.41
CA GLN A 94 0.76 4.04 15.81
C GLN A 94 0.05 5.26 16.41
N VAL A 95 -0.17 6.31 15.60
CA VAL A 95 -0.84 7.54 16.06
C VAL A 95 -2.37 7.38 16.09
N THR A 96 -2.93 6.65 15.12
CA THR A 96 -4.39 6.55 14.94
C THR A 96 -4.99 5.30 15.57
N GLY A 97 -4.18 4.27 15.87
CA GLY A 97 -4.65 2.97 16.36
C GLY A 97 -5.40 2.14 15.32
N VAL A 98 -5.43 2.58 14.05
CA VAL A 98 -6.08 1.86 12.95
C VAL A 98 -5.09 0.87 12.36
N GLU A 99 -5.44 -0.42 12.34
CA GLU A 99 -4.65 -1.44 11.67
C GLU A 99 -4.88 -1.36 10.14
N ILE A 100 -3.83 -1.00 9.41
CA ILE A 100 -3.82 -0.84 7.95
C ILE A 100 -3.32 -2.12 7.27
N PHE A 101 -2.27 -2.75 7.83
CA PHE A 101 -1.69 -3.95 7.24
C PHE A 101 -2.44 -5.23 7.57
N ASN A 102 -3.13 -5.28 8.71
CA ASN A 102 -3.95 -6.41 9.12
C ASN A 102 -5.25 -5.87 9.70
N PRO A 103 -6.15 -5.30 8.88
CA PRO A 103 -7.46 -4.87 9.39
C PRO A 103 -8.15 -6.10 9.98
N GLY A 104 -8.32 -6.11 11.31
CA GLY A 104 -9.09 -7.12 12.01
C GLY A 104 -10.55 -7.07 11.55
N PHE A 105 -10.89 -7.91 10.58
CA PHE A 105 -12.26 -8.25 10.26
C PHE A 105 -12.70 -9.42 11.13
#